data_AF-A0A9X1AGM3-F1
#
_entry.id   AF-A0A9X1AGM3-F1
#
_cell.length_a   1.000
_cell.length_b   1.000
_cell.length_c   1.000
_cell.angle_alpha   90.00
_cell.angle_beta   90.00
_cell.angle_gamma   90.00
#
_symmetry.space_group_name_H-M   'P 1'
#
loop_
_entity.id
_entity.type
_entity.pdbx_description
1 polymer ?
#
loop_
_entity_poly.entity_id
_entity_poly.type
_entity_poly.pdbx_seq_one_letter_code
_entity_poly.pdbx_strand_id
1 'polypeptide(L)'
;MKDFKSLDLHEPATFFEGDEGELPRGMAFDHLSQALRHAANVPLSRQRPSAKIVTRSGLQLGWEEMTTLHEHLRTKDSKTHGN
;
A
#
# COMPACT_ATOMS: atom_id res chain seq x y z
N MET A 1 -5.72 8.32 -15.25
CA MET A 1 -5.96 7.52 -14.04
C MET A 1 -5.11 6.28 -14.15
N LYS A 2 -4.23 5.96 -13.17
CA LYS A 2 -3.46 4.70 -13.22
C LYS A 2 -4.45 3.54 -13.07
N ASP A 3 -4.41 2.57 -13.98
CA ASP A 3 -5.24 1.38 -13.92
C ASP A 3 -4.75 0.41 -12.83
N PHE A 4 -5.24 0.62 -11.61
CA PHE A 4 -5.00 -0.25 -10.45
C PHE A 4 -5.50 -1.69 -10.63
N LYS A 5 -6.24 -1.99 -11.71
CA LYS A 5 -6.71 -3.34 -12.04
C LYS A 5 -5.59 -4.29 -12.47
N SER A 6 -4.47 -3.77 -12.96
CA SER A 6 -3.36 -4.59 -13.46
C SER A 6 -2.22 -4.76 -12.46
N LEU A 7 -2.43 -4.29 -11.22
CA LEU A 7 -1.44 -4.32 -10.15
C LEU A 7 -1.42 -5.71 -9.51
N ASP A 8 -0.24 -6.33 -9.48
CA ASP A 8 -0.10 -7.66 -8.90
C ASP A 8 -0.06 -7.55 -7.37
N LEU A 9 -1.15 -7.96 -6.73
CA LEU A 9 -1.28 -7.86 -5.27
C LEU A 9 -0.44 -8.90 -4.51
N HIS A 10 0.11 -9.87 -5.25
CA HIS A 10 0.95 -10.94 -4.75
C HIS A 10 2.44 -10.63 -4.91
N GLU A 11 2.80 -9.51 -5.55
CA GLU A 11 4.19 -9.13 -5.71
C GLU A 11 4.77 -8.59 -4.40
N PRO A 12 6.07 -8.81 -4.13
CA PRO A 12 6.74 -8.22 -2.98
C PRO A 12 6.74 -6.70 -3.06
N ALA A 13 6.54 -6.07 -1.90
CA ALA A 13 6.51 -4.62 -1.79
C ALA A 13 7.12 -4.14 -0.48
N THR A 14 7.78 -2.99 -0.51
CA THR A 14 8.38 -2.36 0.66
C THR A 14 7.64 -1.09 0.99
N PHE A 15 7.10 -1.01 2.21
CA PHE A 15 6.53 0.19 2.76
C PHE A 15 7.63 1.03 3.40
N PHE A 16 7.78 2.28 2.99
CA PHE A 16 8.71 3.22 3.59
C PHE A 16 7.94 4.20 4.46
N GLU A 17 8.19 4.15 5.76
CA GLU A 17 7.80 5.18 6.72
C GLU A 17 8.88 6.28 6.67
N GLY A 18 8.69 7.27 5.79
CA GLY A 18 9.68 8.32 5.56
C GLY A 18 9.23 9.69 6.09
N ASP A 19 10.16 10.39 6.74
CA ASP A 19 10.21 11.85 6.88
C ASP A 19 11.45 12.30 6.07
N GLU A 20 11.42 13.47 5.41
CA GLU A 20 12.55 13.92 4.58
C GLU A 20 13.76 14.24 5.47
N GLY A 21 14.65 13.27 5.70
CA GLY A 21 15.92 13.51 6.42
C GLY A 21 16.47 12.33 7.22
N GLU A 22 15.64 11.39 7.66
CA GLU A 22 16.11 10.16 8.32
C GLU A 22 16.12 8.98 7.33
N LEU A 23 17.02 8.02 7.53
CA LEU A 23 17.04 6.78 6.76
C LEU A 23 15.63 6.17 6.77
N PRO A 24 14.96 6.06 5.61
CA PRO A 24 13.56 5.71 5.58
C PRO A 24 13.40 4.30 6.16
N ARG A 25 12.59 4.17 7.22
CA ARG A 25 12.31 2.87 7.83
C ARG A 25 11.44 2.10 6.85
N GLY A 26 12.10 1.29 6.03
CA GLY A 26 11.48 0.39 5.08
C GLY A 26 11.09 -0.92 5.75
N MET A 27 9.81 -1.27 5.73
CA MET A 27 9.32 -2.61 6.06
C MET A 27 8.98 -3.35 4.77
N ALA A 28 9.73 -4.42 4.48
CA ALA A 28 9.48 -5.28 3.34
C ALA A 28 8.34 -6.26 3.64
N PHE A 29 7.49 -6.49 2.65
CA PHE A 29 6.39 -7.44 2.68
C PHE A 29 6.48 -8.36 1.47
N ASP A 30 6.16 -9.63 1.66
CA ASP A 30 6.10 -10.63 0.59
C ASP A 30 5.00 -10.34 -0.43
N HIS A 31 3.93 -9.67 0.01
CA HIS A 31 2.80 -9.32 -0.85
C HIS A 31 2.41 -7.84 -0.68
N LEU A 32 2.14 -7.17 -1.80
CA LEU A 32 1.64 -5.81 -1.84
C LEU A 32 0.34 -5.65 -1.04
N SER A 33 -0.55 -6.64 -1.10
CA SER A 33 -1.77 -6.64 -0.27
C SER A 33 -1.48 -6.53 1.23
N GLN A 34 -0.39 -7.11 1.73
CA GLN A 34 0.03 -6.96 3.13
C GLN A 34 0.59 -5.57 3.41
N ALA A 35 1.40 -5.03 2.51
CA ALA A 35 1.92 -3.66 2.63
C ALA A 35 0.78 -2.63 2.66
N LEU A 36 -0.23 -2.79 1.80
CA LEU A 36 -1.43 -1.93 1.77
C LEU A 36 -2.25 -2.02 3.05
N ARG A 37 -2.46 -3.23 3.58
CA ARG A 37 -3.12 -3.43 4.88
C ARG A 37 -2.32 -2.80 6.01
N HIS A 38 -1.00 -2.93 5.98
CA HIS A 38 -0.13 -2.30 6.98
C HIS A 38 -0.28 -0.79 6.93
N ALA A 39 -0.15 -0.17 5.75
CA ALA A 39 -0.36 1.26 5.54
C ALA A 39 -1.74 1.71 6.06
N ALA A 40 -2.82 1.00 5.73
CA ALA A 40 -4.16 1.33 6.22
C ALA A 40 -4.30 1.23 7.76
N ASN A 41 -3.48 0.42 8.42
CA ASN A 41 -3.43 0.28 9.88
C ASN A 41 -2.40 1.22 10.54
N VAL A 42 -1.61 1.99 9.78
CA VAL A 42 -0.69 2.97 10.37
C VAL A 42 -1.52 4.07 11.04
N PRO A 43 -1.30 4.35 12.33
CA PRO A 43 -2.04 5.39 13.03
C PRO A 43 -1.75 6.76 12.41
N LEU A 44 -2.76 7.64 12.36
CA LEU A 44 -2.68 8.98 11.75
C LEU A 44 -1.45 9.78 12.20
N SER A 45 -1.04 9.66 13.47
CA SER A 45 0.16 10.32 14.02
C SER A 45 1.49 9.88 13.38
N ARG A 46 1.48 8.73 12.71
CA ARG A 46 2.61 8.15 11.95
C ARG A 46 2.41 8.22 10.43
N GLN A 47 1.25 8.68 9.95
CA GLN A 47 1.01 8.86 8.53
C GLN A 47 1.77 10.10 8.05
N ARG A 48 3.02 9.89 7.64
CA ARG A 48 3.87 10.94 7.08
C ARG A 48 3.56 11.13 5.59
N PRO A 49 3.54 12.37 5.07
CA PRO A 49 3.26 12.63 3.65
C PRO A 49 4.29 11.98 2.72
N SER A 50 5.51 11.75 3.21
CA SER A 50 6.60 11.09 2.46
C SER A 50 6.52 9.56 2.50
N ALA A 51 5.52 8.98 3.17
CA ALA A 51 5.35 7.53 3.21
C ALA A 51 4.89 7.01 1.85
N LYS A 52 5.52 5.92 1.41
CA LYS A 52 5.25 5.31 0.11
C LYS A 52 5.48 3.81 0.13
N ILE A 53 4.72 3.08 -0.69
CA ILE A 53 4.98 1.67 -0.97
C ILE A 53 5.70 1.61 -2.30
N VAL A 54 6.80 0.87 -2.34
CA VAL A 54 7.53 0.57 -3.57
C VAL A 54 7.41 -0.92 -3.85
N THR A 55 6.84 -1.29 -4.98
CA THR A 55 6.75 -2.69 -5.40
C THR A 55 8.05 -3.14 -6.06
N ARG A 56 8.26 -4.45 -6.16
CA ARG A 56 9.43 -5.03 -6.84
C ARG A 56 9.49 -4.63 -8.32
N SER A 57 8.33 -4.40 -8.94
CA SER A 57 8.24 -3.91 -10.32
C SER A 57 8.66 -2.44 -10.48
N GLY A 58 9.02 -1.76 -9.38
CA GLY A 58 9.42 -0.35 -9.37
C GLY A 58 8.25 0.63 -9.27
N LEU A 59 7.03 0.14 -9.03
CA LEU A 59 5.87 1.00 -8.85
C LEU A 59 5.93 1.68 -7.48
N GLN A 60 5.77 3.00 -7.45
CA GLN A 60 5.66 3.78 -6.22
C GLN A 60 4.21 4.22 -6.02
N LEU A 61 3.69 3.96 -4.82
CA LEU A 61 2.35 4.29 -4.39
C LEU A 61 2.43 5.24 -3.20
N GLY A 62 1.84 6.42 -3.31
CA GLY A 62 1.66 7.35 -2.19
C GLY A 62 0.40 7.04 -1.35
N TRP A 63 0.18 7.78 -0.27
CA TRP A 63 -0.99 7.60 0.63
C TRP A 63 -2.34 7.55 -0.08
N GLU A 64 -2.56 8.45 -1.03
CA GLU A 64 -3.82 8.56 -1.78
C GLU A 64 -4.08 7.29 -2.62
N GLU A 65 -3.03 6.77 -3.26
CA GLU A 65 -3.08 5.53 -4.02
C GLU A 65 -3.28 4.33 -3.09
N MET A 66 -2.59 4.28 -1.95
CA MET A 66 -2.75 3.21 -0.96
C MET A 66 -4.18 3.14 -0.41
N THR A 67 -4.77 4.30 -0.08
CA THR A 67 -6.13 4.39 0.45
C THR A 67 -7.15 3.94 -0.58
N THR A 68 -6.99 4.40 -1.83
CA THR A 68 -7.83 3.99 -2.96
C THR A 68 -7.72 2.48 -3.21
N LEU A 69 -6.50 1.93 -3.22
CA LEU A 69 -6.26 0.49 -3.40
C LEU A 69 -6.85 -0.33 -2.26
N HIS A 70 -6.69 0.13 -1.01
CA HIS A 70 -7.25 -0.55 0.16
C HIS A 70 -8.79 -0.56 0.13
N GLU A 71 -9.42 0.56 -0.26
CA GLU A 71 -10.87 0.62 -0.45
C GLU A 71 -11.34 -0.30 -1.59
N HIS A 72 -10.58 -0.36 -2.69
CA HIS A 72 -10.86 -1.26 -3.80
C HIS A 72 -10.74 -2.74 -3.38
N LEU A 73 -9.74 -3.08 -2.56
CA LEU A 73 -9.58 -4.41 -1.97
C LEU A 73 -10.76 -4.76 -1.07
N ARG A 74 -11.19 -3.84 -0.22
CA ARG A 74 -12.33 -4.03 0.69
C ARG A 74 -13.64 -4.25 -0.09
N THR A 75 -13.86 -3.51 -1.16
CA THR A 75 -15.07 -3.65 -2.00
C THR A 75 -15.04 -4.91 -2.87
N LYS A 76 -13.87 -5.35 -3.34
CA LYS A 76 -13.71 -6.65 -4.02
C LYS A 76 -13.99 -7.82 -3.08
N ASP A 77 -13.44 -7.80 -1.87
CA ASP A 77 -13.62 -8.85 -0.87
C ASP A 77 -15.09 -9.00 -0.46
N SER A 78 -15.78 -7.87 -0.30
CA SER A 78 -17.22 -7.80 0.01
C SER A 78 -18.13 -8.41 -1.08
N LYS A 79 -17.64 -8.60 -2.31
CA LYS A 79 -18.39 -9.26 -3.39
C LYS A 79 -18.29 -10.79 -3.38
N THR A 80 -17.48 -11.37 -2.51
CA THR A 80 -17.25 -12.83 -2.45
C THR A 80 -18.05 -13.54 -1.34
N HIS A 81 -18.84 -12.82 -0.54
CA HIS A 81 -19.66 -13.37 0.56
C HIS A 81 -21.18 -13.29 0.32
N GLY A 82 -21.62 -13.07 -0.92
CA GLY A 82 -23.03 -13.18 -1.29
C GLY A 82 -23.30 -14.45 -2.08
N ASN A 83 -23.50 -15.58 -1.39
CA ASN A 83 -24.23 -16.72 -1.94
C ASN A 83 -24.98 -17.46 -0.82
#